data_AF-A0A534TKY2-F1
#
_entry.id   AF-A0A534TKY2-F1
#
_cell.length_a   1.000
_cell.length_b   1.000
_cell.length_c   1.000
_cell.angle_alpha   90.00
_cell.angle_beta   90.00
_cell.angle_gamma   90.00
#
_symmetry.space_group_name_H-M   'P 1'
#
loop_
_entity.id
_entity.type
_entity.pdbx_description
1 polymer ?
#
loop_
_entity_poly.entity_id
_entity_poly.type
_entity_poly.pdbx_seq_one_letter_code
_entity_poly.pdbx_strand_id
1 'polypeptide(L)'
;DLSPEEQGVVYATHFAPALDLFTQKHDGIAWRSKPSWSIVATEDRTVHPDLERFAAKRMGATTVELKSSHVPMLSHPKQVLDAIRTAAAAVQRSAATQGV
;
A
#
# COMPACT_ATOMS: atom_id res chain seq x y z
N ASP A 1 11.13 -1.06 -12.38
CA ASP A 1 10.51 -0.16 -13.38
C ASP A 1 11.01 1.28 -13.27
N LEU A 2 11.72 1.64 -12.20
CA LEU A 2 12.54 2.87 -12.13
C LEU A 2 13.71 2.89 -13.13
N SER A 3 14.25 4.08 -13.40
CA SER A 3 15.51 4.22 -14.15
C SER A 3 16.69 3.59 -13.39
N PRO A 4 17.79 3.21 -14.06
CA PRO A 4 18.97 2.65 -13.38
C PRO A 4 19.57 3.57 -12.31
N GLU A 5 19.52 4.89 -12.53
CA GLU A 5 20.00 5.89 -11.56
C GLU A 5 19.15 5.87 -10.29
N GLU A 6 17.82 5.96 -10.42
CA GLU A 6 16.90 5.90 -9.28
C GLU A 6 16.98 4.56 -8.55
N GLN A 7 17.14 3.45 -9.29
CA GLN A 7 17.40 2.15 -8.68
C GLN A 7 18.68 2.19 -7.83
N GLY A 8 19.76 2.80 -8.32
CA GLY A 8 21.00 2.95 -7.58
C GLY A 8 20.81 3.71 -6.26
N VAL A 9 20.03 4.79 -6.27
CA VAL A 9 19.69 5.54 -5.05
C VAL A 9 18.89 4.66 -4.08
N VAL A 10 17.87 3.94 -4.58
CA VAL A 10 17.07 3.04 -3.74
C VAL A 10 17.96 1.94 -3.12
N TYR A 11 18.83 1.30 -3.90
CA TYR A 11 19.74 0.28 -3.40
C TYR A 11 20.74 0.82 -2.37
N ALA A 12 21.25 2.04 -2.56
CA ALA A 12 22.20 2.64 -1.63
C ALA A 12 21.55 3.11 -0.31
N THR A 13 20.25 3.40 -0.32
CA THR A 13 19.55 4.06 0.82
C THR A 13 18.52 3.17 1.51
N HIS A 14 18.09 2.06 0.88
CA HIS A 14 17.19 1.14 1.54
C HIS A 14 17.91 0.42 2.69
N PHE A 15 17.15 0.02 3.70
CA PHE A 15 17.64 -0.72 4.84
C PHE A 15 16.86 -2.03 5.00
N ALA A 16 17.45 -3.00 5.69
CA ALA A 16 16.76 -4.24 6.01
C ALA A 16 15.50 -3.94 6.84
N PRO A 17 14.40 -4.70 6.67
CA PRO A 17 13.24 -4.57 7.53
C PRO A 17 13.64 -4.75 9.00
N ALA A 18 12.86 -4.15 9.91
CA ALA A 18 13.09 -4.31 11.34
C ALA A 18 13.14 -5.80 11.72
N LEU A 19 14.10 -6.18 12.58
CA LEU A 19 14.35 -7.58 12.97
C LEU A 19 13.12 -8.27 13.56
N ASP A 20 12.27 -7.50 14.25
CA ASP A 20 11.08 -7.97 14.94
C ASP A 20 9.79 -7.78 14.13
N LEU A 21 9.86 -7.30 12.87
CA LEU A 21 8.70 -6.92 12.04
C LEU A 21 7.56 -7.94 12.07
N PHE A 22 7.87 -9.23 11.99
CA PHE A 22 6.87 -10.30 11.95
C PHE A 22 6.37 -10.76 13.33
N THR A 23 6.98 -10.26 14.41
CA THR A 23 6.69 -10.63 15.80
C THR A 23 6.17 -9.47 16.65
N GLN A 24 6.16 -8.25 16.09
CA GLN A 24 5.61 -7.09 16.77
C GLN A 24 4.14 -7.30 17.15
N LYS A 25 3.82 -6.98 18.40
CA LYS A 25 2.45 -7.00 18.91
C LYS A 25 1.82 -5.64 18.67
N HIS A 26 0.61 -5.64 18.14
CA HIS A 26 -0.21 -4.45 18.00
C HIS A 26 -1.54 -4.64 18.72
N ASP A 27 -2.04 -3.57 19.34
CA ASP A 27 -3.34 -3.59 19.99
C ASP A 27 -4.45 -3.60 18.94
N GLY A 28 -5.11 -4.75 18.82
CA GLY A 28 -6.22 -4.95 17.89
C GLY A 28 -5.80 -5.02 16.42
N ILE A 29 -6.81 -4.95 15.56
CA ILE A 29 -6.67 -5.13 14.10
C ILE A 29 -7.43 -4.01 13.41
N ALA A 30 -6.74 -2.93 13.05
CA ALA A 30 -7.34 -1.69 12.57
C ALA A 30 -8.27 -1.89 11.34
N TRP A 31 -7.88 -2.76 10.40
CA TRP A 31 -8.66 -3.02 9.19
C TRP A 31 -10.00 -3.74 9.43
N ARG A 32 -10.28 -4.21 10.66
CA ARG A 32 -11.61 -4.73 11.02
C ARG A 32 -12.64 -3.65 11.31
N SER A 33 -12.21 -2.46 11.70
CA SER A 33 -13.10 -1.36 12.09
C SER A 33 -12.93 -0.09 11.25
N LYS A 34 -11.85 0.00 10.47
CA LYS A 34 -11.57 1.13 9.58
C LYS A 34 -11.66 0.69 8.12
N PRO A 35 -12.20 1.53 7.23
CA PRO A 35 -12.18 1.26 5.81
C PRO A 35 -10.72 1.16 5.34
N SER A 36 -10.47 0.24 4.42
CA SER A 36 -9.12 -0.15 3.99
C SER A 36 -8.96 0.01 2.49
N TRP A 37 -7.77 0.45 2.07
CA TRP A 37 -7.34 0.54 0.67
C TRP A 37 -6.00 -0.16 0.51
N SER A 38 -5.78 -0.75 -0.66
CA SER A 38 -4.52 -1.42 -1.00
C SER A 38 -4.13 -1.10 -2.43
N ILE A 39 -2.83 -0.94 -2.65
CA ILE A 39 -2.24 -0.96 -3.98
C ILE A 39 -1.54 -2.29 -4.13
N VAL A 40 -1.84 -3.03 -5.20
CA VAL A 40 -1.15 -4.28 -5.54
C VAL A 40 -0.18 -3.99 -6.68
N ALA A 41 1.10 -4.25 -6.44
CA ALA A 41 2.13 -4.13 -7.46
C ALA A 41 2.24 -5.45 -8.24
N THR A 42 1.78 -5.48 -9.48
CA THR A 42 1.63 -6.76 -10.21
C THR A 42 2.94 -7.42 -10.63
N GLU A 43 4.07 -6.71 -10.51
CA GLU A 43 5.43 -7.18 -10.85
C GLU A 43 6.38 -7.05 -9.65
N ASP A 44 5.84 -7.03 -8.42
CA ASP A 44 6.61 -7.03 -7.19
C ASP A 44 7.45 -8.32 -7.08
N ARG A 45 8.71 -8.13 -6.67
CA ARG A 45 9.72 -9.19 -6.50
C ARG A 45 10.21 -9.33 -5.05
N THR A 46 9.76 -8.44 -4.17
CA THR A 46 9.99 -8.49 -2.72
C THR A 46 8.81 -9.16 -2.03
N VAL A 47 7.58 -8.77 -2.38
CA VAL A 47 6.34 -9.41 -1.94
C VAL A 47 5.66 -10.00 -3.16
N HIS A 48 5.26 -11.27 -3.12
CA HIS A 48 4.62 -11.85 -4.29
C HIS A 48 3.23 -11.21 -4.51
N PRO A 49 2.84 -10.83 -5.74
CA PRO A 49 1.56 -10.14 -5.99
C PRO A 49 0.33 -10.89 -5.46
N ASP A 50 0.34 -12.23 -5.50
CA ASP A 50 -0.77 -13.02 -4.95
C ASP A 50 -0.87 -12.95 -3.43
N LEU A 51 0.24 -12.75 -2.72
CA LEU A 51 0.23 -12.50 -1.28
C LEU A 51 -0.36 -11.12 -0.97
N GLU A 52 -0.03 -10.10 -1.77
CA GLU A 52 -0.65 -8.78 -1.66
C GLU A 52 -2.16 -8.84 -1.89
N ARG A 53 -2.61 -9.52 -2.96
CA ARG A 53 -4.04 -9.74 -3.25
C ARG A 53 -4.74 -10.49 -2.13
N PHE A 54 -4.11 -11.53 -1.60
CA PHE A 54 -4.65 -12.28 -0.46
C PHE A 54 -4.82 -11.37 0.77
N ALA A 55 -3.82 -10.56 1.10
CA ALA A 55 -3.88 -9.63 2.21
C ALA A 55 -4.97 -8.57 1.99
N ALA A 56 -5.03 -7.95 0.81
CA ALA A 56 -6.05 -6.96 0.45
C ALA A 56 -7.46 -7.53 0.56
N LYS A 57 -7.69 -8.75 0.04
CA LYS A 57 -8.96 -9.46 0.16
C LYS A 57 -9.32 -9.75 1.61
N ARG A 58 -8.36 -10.22 2.42
CA ARG A 58 -8.56 -10.49 3.85
C ARG A 58 -8.97 -9.24 4.64
N MET A 59 -8.45 -8.07 4.25
CA MET A 59 -8.83 -6.79 4.85
C MET A 59 -10.17 -6.25 4.34
N GLY A 60 -10.75 -6.82 3.27
CA GLY A 60 -11.88 -6.21 2.56
C GLY A 60 -11.53 -4.87 1.91
N ALA A 61 -10.27 -4.70 1.50
CA ALA A 61 -9.76 -3.43 1.01
C ALA A 61 -10.25 -3.10 -0.41
N THR A 62 -10.52 -1.83 -0.67
CA THR A 62 -10.64 -1.32 -2.04
C THR A 62 -9.25 -1.36 -2.68
N THR A 63 -9.11 -2.13 -3.75
CA THR A 63 -7.79 -2.46 -4.32
C THR A 63 -7.60 -1.80 -5.67
N VAL A 64 -6.41 -1.23 -5.89
CA VAL A 64 -5.93 -0.74 -7.18
C VAL A 64 -4.72 -1.59 -7.58
N GLU A 65 -4.76 -2.23 -8.73
CA GLU A 65 -3.59 -2.93 -9.26
C GLU A 65 -2.78 -1.98 -10.16
N LEU A 66 -1.47 -1.94 -9.95
CA LEU A 66 -0.54 -1.16 -10.77
C LEU A 66 0.50 -2.10 -11.36
N LYS A 67 0.79 -1.92 -12.65
CA LYS A 67 1.89 -2.61 -13.32
C LYS A 67 3.23 -2.01 -12.87
N SER A 68 3.64 -2.37 -11.67
CA SER A 68 4.83 -1.87 -11.01
C SER A 68 5.57 -2.98 -10.28
N SER A 69 6.86 -2.75 -10.03
CA SER A 69 7.63 -3.55 -9.06
C SER A 69 7.38 -3.05 -7.64
N HIS A 70 8.33 -3.27 -6.71
CA HIS A 70 8.08 -3.08 -5.29
C HIS A 70 7.81 -1.63 -4.81
N VAL A 71 8.22 -0.62 -5.57
CA VAL A 71 8.19 0.80 -5.15
C VAL A 71 7.26 1.67 -6.03
N PRO A 72 5.95 1.38 -6.09
CA PRO A 72 5.01 2.10 -6.97
C PRO A 72 4.89 3.59 -6.62
N MET A 73 5.19 3.98 -5.38
CA MET A 73 5.22 5.40 -4.98
C MET A 73 6.32 6.20 -5.67
N LEU A 74 7.36 5.54 -6.19
CA LEU A 74 8.44 6.18 -6.93
C LEU A 74 8.20 6.08 -8.45
N SER A 75 7.80 4.92 -8.95
CA SER A 75 7.64 4.69 -10.40
C SER A 75 6.29 5.16 -10.95
N HIS A 76 5.25 5.17 -10.12
CA HIS A 76 3.88 5.55 -10.47
C HIS A 76 3.29 6.58 -9.47
N PRO A 77 4.00 7.69 -9.19
CA PRO A 77 3.66 8.60 -8.09
C PRO A 77 2.28 9.23 -8.26
N LYS A 78 1.86 9.51 -9.50
CA LYS A 78 0.54 10.07 -9.80
C LYS A 78 -0.58 9.10 -9.46
N GLN A 79 -0.46 7.84 -9.89
CA GLN A 79 -1.46 6.81 -9.59
C GLN A 79 -1.56 6.53 -8.10
N VAL A 80 -0.43 6.49 -7.39
CA VAL A 80 -0.42 6.35 -5.92
C VAL A 80 -1.09 7.54 -5.24
N LEU A 81 -0.78 8.76 -5.67
CA LEU A 81 -1.42 9.97 -5.16
C LEU A 81 -2.95 9.96 -5.37
N ASP A 82 -3.40 9.55 -6.56
CA ASP A 82 -4.83 9.49 -6.88
C ASP A 82 -5.55 8.41 -6.06
N ALA A 83 -4.91 7.27 -5.80
CA ALA A 83 -5.44 6.24 -4.90
C ALA A 83 -5.62 6.78 -3.48
N ILE A 84 -4.62 7.50 -2.95
CA ILE A 84 -4.68 8.14 -1.63
C ILE A 84 -5.78 9.22 -1.58
N ARG A 85 -5.88 10.07 -2.60
CA ARG A 85 -6.92 11.12 -2.69
C ARG A 85 -8.32 10.52 -2.73
N THR A 86 -8.50 9.45 -3.51
CA THR A 86 -9.76 8.71 -3.57
C THR A 86 -10.15 8.16 -2.21
N ALA A 87 -9.21 7.53 -1.51
CA ALA A 87 -9.43 7.00 -0.16
C ALA A 87 -9.80 8.11 0.84
N ALA A 88 -9.03 9.20 0.86
CA ALA A 88 -9.26 10.33 1.77
C ALA A 88 -10.64 10.97 1.54
N ALA A 89 -11.00 11.21 0.28
CA ALA A 89 -12.30 11.78 -0.06
C ALA A 89 -13.46 10.84 0.31
N ALA A 90 -13.28 9.52 0.17
CA ALA A 90 -14.29 8.54 0.58
C ALA A 90 -14.52 8.57 2.10
N VAL A 91 -13.44 8.56 2.90
CA VAL A 91 -13.55 8.62 4.38
C VAL A 91 -14.17 9.95 4.84
N GLN A 92 -13.80 11.08 4.24
CA GLN A 92 -14.37 12.39 4.58
C GLN A 92 -15.88 12.45 4.31
N ARG A 93 -16.34 11.90 3.18
CA ARG A 93 -17.77 11.81 2.87
C ARG A 93 -18.51 10.94 3.88
N SER A 94 -17.97 9.77 4.22
CA SER A 94 -18.58 8.90 5.23
C SER A 94 -18.71 9.56 6.60
N ALA A 95 -17.69 10.31 7.03
CA ALA A 95 -17.73 11.07 8.28
C ALA A 95 -18.80 12.19 8.24
N ALA A 96 -18.89 12.92 7.12
CA ALA A 96 -19.90 13.96 6.94
C ALA A 96 -21.35 13.39 6.94
N THR A 97 -21.55 12.18 6.42
CA THR A 97 -22.86 11.51 6.45
C THR A 97 -23.23 10.95 7.83
N GLN A 98 -22.25 10.59 8.66
CA GLN A 98 -22.48 10.08 10.03
C GLN A 98 -22.66 11.19 11.08
N GLY A 99 -22.40 12.45 10.73
CA GLY A 99 -22.54 13.62 11.60
C GLY A 99 -23.86 14.38 11.46
N VAL A 100 -24.89 13.77 10.84
CA VAL A 100 -26.26 14.31 10.68
C VAL A 100 -27.26 13.38 11.36
#